data_AF-A0A1Y1VC70-F1
#
_entry.id   AF-A0A1Y1VC70-F1
#
_cell.length_a   1.000
_cell.length_b   1.000
_cell.length_c   1.000
_cell.angle_alpha   90.00
_cell.angle_beta   90.00
_cell.angle_gamma   90.00
#
_symmetry.space_group_name_H-M   'P 1'
#
loop_
_entity.id
_entity.type
_entity.pdbx_description
1 polymer ?
#
loop_
_entity_poly.entity_id
_entity_poly.type
_entity_poly.pdbx_seq_one_letter_code
_entity_poly.pdbx_strand_id
1 'polypeptide(L)'
;MKFKFIKFYNKRFFKKSNKIHASNTNVPCHDQEENYNDAQQKTEIVQVLVDKDFDDKIKYLQTELNYSKEDIKKLSQLQDQLMMNINSAKFSAINKHINRLKIDISSRLRDIGTQLLILSNETKNKTKDKRNNIRISLERKLANDLKHLLKSYNYLKMEHQKKIYKLFKYQYMLSKKRIDLNLLFSF
;
A
#
# COMPACT_ATOMS: atom_id res chain seq x y z
N MET A 1 -2.58 -31.15 -2.75
CA MET A 1 -2.96 -29.90 -3.46
C MET A 1 -1.74 -29.30 -4.12
N LYS A 2 -1.74 -29.09 -5.45
CA LYS A 2 -0.60 -28.53 -6.21
C LYS A 2 -0.89 -27.07 -6.57
N PHE A 3 -0.11 -26.13 -6.06
CA PHE A 3 -0.18 -24.72 -6.46
C PHE A 3 0.69 -24.47 -7.69
N LYS A 4 0.12 -23.92 -8.76
CA LYS A 4 0.86 -23.44 -9.94
C LYS A 4 1.10 -21.94 -9.79
N PHE A 5 2.37 -21.53 -9.78
CA PHE A 5 2.77 -20.13 -9.80
C PHE A 5 2.74 -19.58 -11.24
N ILE A 6 2.02 -18.49 -11.47
CA ILE A 6 2.04 -17.75 -12.74
C ILE A 6 3.24 -16.79 -12.71
N LYS A 7 4.20 -16.96 -13.64
CA LYS A 7 5.30 -16.02 -13.87
C LYS A 7 4.83 -14.93 -14.85
N PHE A 8 4.91 -13.67 -14.45
CA PHE A 8 4.71 -12.53 -15.37
C PHE A 8 6.05 -12.12 -15.99
N TYR A 9 6.16 -12.23 -17.32
CA TYR A 9 7.26 -11.66 -18.09
C TYR A 9 6.93 -10.22 -18.48
N ASN A 10 7.76 -9.26 -18.07
CA ASN A 10 7.70 -7.88 -18.54
C ASN A 10 8.35 -7.78 -19.93
N LYS A 11 7.55 -7.74 -21.01
CA LYS A 11 8.02 -7.27 -22.33
C LYS A 11 8.00 -5.74 -22.33
N ARG A 12 9.18 -5.12 -22.23
CA ARG A 12 9.40 -3.68 -22.50
C ARG A 12 9.23 -3.43 -23.99
N PHE A 13 8.27 -2.60 -24.39
CA PHE A 13 8.23 -2.03 -25.74
C PHE A 13 8.97 -0.70 -25.74
N PHE A 14 10.17 -0.68 -26.32
CA PHE A 14 10.83 0.55 -26.75
C PHE A 14 10.24 0.94 -28.11
N LYS A 15 9.57 2.10 -28.20
CA LYS A 15 9.24 2.72 -29.49
C LYS A 15 10.41 3.59 -29.94
N LYS A 16 10.90 3.30 -31.15
CA LYS A 16 11.89 4.07 -31.92
C LYS A 16 11.45 5.51 -32.13
N SER A 17 12.36 6.45 -31.89
CA SER A 17 12.33 7.81 -32.41
C SER A 17 12.88 7.83 -33.84
N ASN A 18 12.12 8.38 -34.79
CA ASN A 18 12.66 8.80 -36.10
C ASN A 18 12.84 10.31 -36.10
N LYS A 19 14.05 10.74 -36.47
CA LYS A 19 14.42 12.09 -36.94
C LYS A 19 13.61 12.45 -38.20
N ILE A 20 13.45 13.75 -38.47
CA ILE A 20 13.90 14.40 -39.72
C ILE A 20 13.83 15.94 -39.59
N HIS A 21 14.99 16.53 -39.90
CA HIS A 21 15.37 17.82 -40.48
C HIS A 21 14.81 19.19 -40.07
N ALA A 22 15.82 20.07 -39.97
CA ALA A 22 15.81 21.51 -39.88
C ALA A 22 15.43 22.20 -41.20
N SER A 23 14.87 23.41 -41.07
CA SER A 23 15.11 24.52 -41.98
C SER A 23 14.93 25.83 -41.20
N ASN A 24 15.82 26.78 -41.48
CA ASN A 24 16.01 28.05 -40.81
C ASN A 24 16.03 29.10 -41.93
N THR A 25 15.18 30.13 -41.88
CA THR A 25 15.40 31.46 -42.51
C THR A 25 14.26 32.44 -42.21
N ASN A 26 14.63 33.72 -42.17
CA ASN A 26 13.96 34.90 -41.59
C ASN A 26 12.79 35.51 -42.42
N VAL A 27 11.74 36.01 -41.72
CA VAL A 27 11.07 37.38 -41.72
C VAL A 27 10.69 38.03 -43.09
N PRO A 28 9.56 38.79 -43.30
CA PRO A 28 8.77 39.61 -42.34
C PRO A 28 7.21 39.57 -42.39
N CYS A 29 6.63 40.21 -41.36
CA CYS A 29 5.31 40.84 -41.25
C CYS A 29 4.65 41.31 -42.57
N HIS A 30 3.37 40.97 -42.73
CA HIS A 30 2.38 41.92 -43.22
C HIS A 30 1.00 41.55 -42.64
N ASP A 31 0.43 42.47 -41.86
CA ASP A 31 -0.93 42.41 -41.34
C ASP A 31 -1.93 42.50 -42.48
N GLN A 32 -2.79 41.48 -42.63
CA GLN A 32 -4.09 41.62 -43.31
C GLN A 32 -5.14 40.80 -42.56
N GLU A 33 -6.12 41.54 -42.07
CA GLU A 33 -7.32 41.10 -41.37
C GLU A 33 -8.17 40.20 -42.27
N GLU A 34 -8.27 38.92 -41.93
CA GLU A 34 -9.35 38.07 -42.41
C GLU A 34 -10.18 37.57 -41.23
N ASN A 35 -11.21 38.36 -40.98
CA ASN A 35 -12.56 38.01 -40.57
C ASN A 35 -12.87 36.49 -40.58
N TYR A 36 -12.61 35.82 -39.45
CA TYR A 36 -13.17 34.50 -39.17
C TYR A 36 -14.20 34.61 -38.06
N ASN A 37 -15.45 34.47 -38.50
CA ASN A 37 -16.65 34.25 -37.71
C ASN A 37 -16.37 33.57 -36.36
N ASP A 38 -16.81 34.24 -35.29
CA ASP A 38 -17.12 33.66 -33.98
C ASP A 38 -18.23 32.61 -34.15
N ALA A 39 -17.87 31.48 -34.75
CA ALA A 39 -18.62 30.25 -34.60
C ALA A 39 -18.44 29.84 -33.14
N GLN A 40 -19.41 30.29 -32.33
CA GLN A 40 -19.69 29.82 -30.97
C GLN A 40 -19.19 28.39 -30.81
N GLN A 41 -17.98 28.23 -30.28
CA GLN A 41 -17.60 26.97 -29.65
C GLN A 41 -18.57 26.86 -28.49
N LYS A 42 -19.69 26.16 -28.73
CA LYS A 42 -20.43 25.50 -27.67
C LYS A 42 -19.38 24.69 -26.95
N THR A 43 -18.85 25.26 -25.88
CA THR A 43 -18.14 24.54 -24.85
C THR A 43 -19.19 23.57 -24.37
N GLU A 44 -19.17 22.39 -24.98
CA GLU A 44 -19.92 21.25 -24.50
C GLU A 44 -19.39 21.09 -23.07
N ILE A 45 -20.15 21.59 -22.10
CA ILE A 45 -19.90 21.36 -20.70
C ILE A 45 -20.02 19.85 -20.61
N VAL A 46 -18.89 19.16 -20.76
CA VAL A 46 -18.76 17.74 -20.56
C VAL A 46 -19.14 17.57 -19.11
N GLN A 47 -20.42 17.30 -18.86
CA GLN A 47 -20.89 16.92 -17.56
C GLN A 47 -20.00 15.75 -17.16
N VAL A 48 -19.09 16.03 -16.24
CA VAL A 48 -18.34 15.02 -15.52
C VAL A 48 -19.43 14.31 -14.73
N LEU A 49 -20.08 13.33 -15.34
CA LEU A 49 -21.02 12.44 -14.70
C LEU A 49 -20.17 11.62 -13.72
N VAL A 50 -20.03 12.18 -12.53
CA VAL A 50 -19.32 11.62 -11.39
C VAL A 50 -20.02 10.32 -11.03
N ASP A 51 -19.32 9.19 -11.11
CA ASP A 51 -19.85 7.92 -10.61
C ASP A 51 -19.65 7.95 -9.10
N LYS A 52 -20.62 8.56 -8.41
CA LYS A 52 -20.59 8.84 -6.98
C LYS A 52 -20.35 7.56 -6.18
N ASP A 53 -20.97 6.46 -6.58
CA ASP A 53 -20.82 5.16 -5.91
C ASP A 53 -19.38 4.64 -6.01
N PHE A 54 -18.74 4.79 -7.18
CA PHE A 54 -17.33 4.43 -7.35
C PHE A 54 -16.43 5.31 -6.48
N ASP A 55 -16.65 6.63 -6.47
CA ASP A 55 -15.84 7.57 -5.71
C ASP A 55 -15.99 7.36 -4.19
N ASP A 56 -17.20 7.08 -3.72
CA ASP A 56 -17.48 6.75 -2.32
C ASP A 56 -16.77 5.44 -1.90
N LYS A 57 -16.79 4.40 -2.75
CA LYS A 57 -16.03 3.16 -2.52
C LYS A 57 -14.52 3.42 -2.46
N ILE A 58 -13.98 4.21 -3.39
CA ILE A 58 -12.55 4.55 -3.41
C ILE A 58 -12.16 5.32 -2.14
N LYS A 59 -12.98 6.30 -1.74
CA LYS A 59 -12.74 7.11 -0.54
C LYS A 59 -12.77 6.24 0.72
N TYR A 60 -13.76 5.36 0.84
CA TYR A 60 -13.85 4.39 1.93
C TYR A 60 -12.57 3.53 2.01
N LEU A 61 -12.15 2.93 0.89
CA LEU A 61 -10.95 2.08 0.85
C LEU A 61 -9.67 2.85 1.21
N GLN A 62 -9.57 4.10 0.79
CA GLN A 62 -8.45 4.96 1.16
C GLN A 62 -8.42 5.24 2.67
N THR A 63 -9.58 5.52 3.27
CA THR A 63 -9.71 5.74 4.72
C THR A 63 -9.33 4.48 5.50
N GLU A 64 -9.78 3.31 5.06
CA GLU A 64 -9.45 2.01 5.68
C GLU A 64 -7.95 1.68 5.60
N LEU A 65 -7.30 2.03 4.49
CA LEU A 65 -5.84 1.93 4.35
C LEU A 65 -5.11 2.88 5.30
N ASN A 66 -5.62 4.11 5.47
CA ASN A 66 -5.03 5.08 6.39
C ASN A 66 -5.13 4.60 7.85
N TYR A 67 -6.28 4.07 8.27
CA TYR A 67 -6.43 3.48 9.60
C TYR A 67 -5.48 2.29 9.80
N SER A 68 -5.41 1.39 8.81
CA SER A 68 -4.46 0.27 8.84
C SER A 68 -3.01 0.74 9.02
N LYS A 69 -2.63 1.85 8.39
CA LYS A 69 -1.28 2.44 8.50
C LYS A 69 -0.99 2.96 9.91
N GLU A 70 -1.93 3.66 10.51
CA GLU A 70 -1.77 4.15 11.89
C GLU A 70 -1.76 3.00 12.90
N ASP A 71 -2.61 1.99 12.70
CA ASP A 71 -2.60 0.78 13.54
C ASP A 71 -1.28 0.02 13.45
N ILE A 72 -0.66 -0.07 12.28
CA ILE A 72 0.67 -0.69 12.12
C ILE A 72 1.75 0.10 12.89
N LYS A 73 1.71 1.44 12.85
CA LYS A 73 2.63 2.26 13.65
C LYS A 73 2.44 2.05 15.14
N LYS A 74 1.18 2.06 15.60
CA LYS A 74 0.82 1.82 17.00
C LYS A 74 1.25 0.42 17.45
N LEU A 75 1.08 -0.59 16.59
CA LEU A 75 1.55 -1.94 16.85
C LEU A 75 3.06 -1.98 17.08
N SER A 76 3.84 -1.29 16.24
CA SER A 76 5.30 -1.18 16.42
C SER A 76 5.66 -0.55 17.77
N GLN A 77 5.00 0.57 18.13
CA GLN A 77 5.25 1.25 19.41
C GLN A 77 4.93 0.35 20.61
N LEU A 78 3.80 -0.35 20.59
CA LEU A 78 3.41 -1.29 21.64
C LEU A 78 4.40 -2.45 21.75
N GLN A 79 4.88 -2.95 20.61
CA GLN A 79 5.89 -4.01 20.56
C GLN A 79 7.22 -3.56 21.18
N ASP A 80 7.70 -2.36 20.87
CA ASP A 80 8.92 -1.84 21.49
C ASP A 80 8.73 -1.58 22.99
N GLN A 81 7.55 -1.09 23.41
CA GLN A 81 7.20 -0.93 24.83
C GLN A 81 7.19 -2.27 25.57
N LEU A 82 6.64 -3.33 24.97
CA LEU A 82 6.63 -4.68 25.55
C LEU A 82 8.05 -5.17 25.84
N MET A 83 9.01 -4.85 24.96
CA MET A 83 10.40 -5.28 25.06
C MET A 83 11.21 -4.53 26.10
N MET A 84 10.79 -3.31 26.47
CA MET A 84 11.45 -2.48 27.48
C MET A 84 10.85 -2.65 28.89
N ASN A 85 9.66 -3.26 29.00
CA ASN A 85 8.93 -3.28 30.27
C ASN A 85 9.24 -4.52 31.11
N ILE A 86 9.63 -4.29 32.37
CA ILE A 86 9.96 -5.33 33.35
C ILE A 86 8.72 -5.69 34.21
N ASN A 87 7.66 -4.88 34.18
CA ASN A 87 6.46 -5.09 35.01
C ASN A 87 5.48 -6.10 34.37
N SER A 88 5.26 -7.23 35.04
CA SER A 88 4.43 -8.35 34.57
C SER A 88 2.95 -7.99 34.32
N ALA A 89 2.35 -7.10 35.12
CA ALA A 89 0.96 -6.70 34.96
C ALA A 89 0.76 -5.82 33.71
N LYS A 90 1.65 -4.84 33.53
CA LYS A 90 1.66 -3.98 32.32
C LYS A 90 1.98 -4.80 31.07
N PHE A 91 2.88 -5.78 31.18
CA PHE A 91 3.22 -6.70 30.11
C PHE A 91 1.99 -7.48 29.59
N SER A 92 1.19 -8.06 30.50
CA SER A 92 -0.01 -8.81 30.14
C SER A 92 -1.05 -7.95 29.41
N ALA A 93 -1.30 -6.73 29.89
CA ALA A 93 -2.22 -5.80 29.25
C ALA A 93 -1.76 -5.38 27.85
N ILE A 94 -0.48 -4.98 27.71
CA ILE A 94 0.11 -4.60 26.41
C ILE A 94 0.04 -5.78 25.43
N ASN A 95 0.36 -6.99 25.87
CA ASN A 95 0.32 -8.17 25.01
C ASN A 95 -1.10 -8.49 24.50
N LYS A 96 -2.13 -8.33 25.34
CA LYS A 96 -3.53 -8.46 24.91
C LYS A 96 -3.89 -7.42 23.84
N HIS A 97 -3.47 -6.16 24.02
CA HIS A 97 -3.69 -5.11 23.03
C HIS A 97 -2.98 -5.39 21.70
N ILE A 98 -1.72 -5.83 21.74
CA ILE A 98 -0.94 -6.23 20.56
C ILE A 98 -1.66 -7.33 19.78
N ASN A 99 -2.18 -8.35 20.46
CA ASN A 99 -2.84 -9.47 19.81
C ASN A 99 -4.15 -9.06 19.14
N ARG A 100 -4.97 -8.24 19.81
CA ARG A 100 -6.19 -7.66 19.20
C ARG A 100 -5.85 -6.84 17.97
N LEU A 101 -4.90 -5.91 18.10
CA LEU A 101 -4.49 -5.03 17.00
C LEU A 101 -3.95 -5.81 15.79
N LYS A 102 -3.22 -6.92 16.01
CA LYS A 102 -2.77 -7.80 14.93
C LYS A 102 -3.95 -8.44 14.19
N ILE A 103 -4.99 -8.88 14.90
CA ILE A 103 -6.18 -9.48 14.29
C ILE A 103 -6.92 -8.41 13.50
N ASP A 104 -7.15 -7.24 14.08
CA ASP A 104 -7.88 -6.13 13.45
C ASP A 104 -7.19 -5.67 12.16
N ILE A 105 -5.87 -5.45 12.19
CA ILE A 105 -5.08 -5.11 11.00
C ILE A 105 -5.21 -6.22 9.94
N SER A 106 -5.08 -7.49 10.34
CA SER A 106 -5.13 -8.60 9.38
C SER A 106 -6.51 -8.74 8.73
N SER A 107 -7.59 -8.54 9.50
CA SER A 107 -8.96 -8.54 8.99
C SER A 107 -9.17 -7.38 8.02
N ARG A 108 -8.84 -6.16 8.45
CA ARG A 108 -9.03 -4.95 7.65
C ARG A 108 -8.28 -5.01 6.32
N LEU A 109 -7.01 -5.44 6.32
CA LEU A 109 -6.23 -5.60 5.09
C LEU A 109 -6.81 -6.66 4.14
N ARG A 110 -7.40 -7.73 4.69
CA ARG A 110 -8.11 -8.75 3.89
C ARG A 110 -9.37 -8.15 3.27
N ASP A 111 -10.16 -7.43 4.05
CA ASP A 111 -11.43 -6.85 3.59
C ASP A 111 -11.19 -5.79 2.51
N ILE A 112 -10.20 -4.91 2.69
CA ILE A 112 -9.75 -3.96 1.66
C ILE A 112 -9.35 -4.70 0.38
N GLY A 113 -8.58 -5.79 0.50
CA GLY A 113 -8.16 -6.61 -0.65
C GLY A 113 -9.34 -7.24 -1.40
N THR A 114 -10.31 -7.79 -0.67
CA THR A 114 -11.54 -8.36 -1.24
C THR A 114 -12.37 -7.29 -1.97
N GLN A 115 -12.56 -6.12 -1.35
CA GLN A 115 -13.33 -5.04 -1.94
C GLN A 115 -12.65 -4.46 -3.19
N LEU A 116 -11.32 -4.32 -3.19
CA LEU A 116 -10.56 -3.93 -4.37
C LEU A 116 -10.72 -4.93 -5.52
N LEU A 117 -10.75 -6.23 -5.22
CA LEU A 117 -10.96 -7.26 -6.23
C LEU A 117 -12.36 -7.17 -6.85
N ILE A 118 -13.38 -6.99 -6.01
CA ILE A 118 -14.77 -6.81 -6.45
C ILE A 118 -14.87 -5.57 -7.33
N LEU A 119 -14.35 -4.43 -6.87
CA LEU A 119 -14.36 -3.15 -7.60
C LEU A 119 -13.66 -3.29 -8.96
N SER A 120 -12.51 -3.97 -9.01
CA SER A 120 -11.79 -4.17 -10.26
C SER A 120 -12.53 -5.08 -11.24
N ASN A 121 -13.29 -6.06 -10.74
CA ASN A 121 -14.16 -6.88 -11.60
C ASN A 121 -15.36 -6.08 -12.12
N GLU A 122 -15.97 -5.25 -11.28
CA GLU A 122 -17.03 -4.31 -11.70
C GLU A 122 -16.52 -3.38 -12.81
N THR A 123 -15.34 -2.79 -12.64
CA THR A 123 -14.72 -1.87 -13.62
C THR A 123 -14.38 -2.54 -14.94
N LYS A 124 -13.95 -3.82 -14.92
CA LYS A 124 -13.69 -4.61 -16.15
C LYS A 124 -14.96 -4.95 -16.92
N ASN A 125 -16.06 -5.20 -16.21
CA ASN A 125 -17.33 -5.63 -16.80
C ASN A 125 -18.17 -4.44 -17.32
N LYS A 126 -17.86 -3.21 -16.90
CA LYS A 126 -18.47 -1.99 -17.45
C LYS A 126 -17.95 -1.71 -18.88
N THR A 127 -18.80 -1.14 -19.73
CA THR A 127 -18.45 -0.67 -21.09
C THR A 127 -17.22 0.25 -21.05
N LYS A 128 -16.31 0.11 -22.02
CA LYS A 128 -15.03 0.84 -22.05
C LYS A 128 -15.23 2.32 -22.38
N ASP A 129 -15.53 3.12 -21.37
CA ASP A 129 -15.62 4.57 -21.48
C ASP A 129 -14.30 5.28 -21.15
N LYS A 130 -14.17 6.55 -21.55
CA LYS A 130 -13.00 7.41 -21.21
C LYS A 130 -12.68 7.43 -19.70
N ARG A 131 -13.70 7.29 -18.83
CA ARG A 131 -13.56 7.23 -17.36
C ARG A 131 -12.99 5.91 -16.85
N ASN A 132 -13.06 4.84 -17.64
CA ASN A 132 -12.56 3.52 -17.24
C ASN A 132 -11.05 3.57 -16.96
N ASN A 133 -10.29 4.33 -17.76
CA ASN A 133 -8.85 4.51 -17.52
C ASN A 133 -8.56 5.21 -16.19
N ILE A 134 -9.38 6.18 -15.79
CA ILE A 134 -9.26 6.88 -14.51
C ILE A 134 -9.56 5.91 -13.36
N ARG A 135 -10.64 5.13 -13.46
CA ARG A 135 -11.01 4.11 -12.45
C ARG A 135 -9.89 3.09 -12.26
N ILE A 136 -9.38 2.53 -13.35
CA ILE A 136 -8.27 1.58 -13.34
C ILE A 136 -7.03 2.21 -12.70
N SER A 137 -6.73 3.50 -12.97
CA SER A 137 -5.60 4.19 -12.36
C SER A 137 -5.76 4.32 -10.83
N LEU A 138 -6.95 4.71 -10.37
CA LEU A 138 -7.28 4.83 -8.94
C LEU A 138 -7.21 3.48 -8.22
N GLU A 139 -7.80 2.43 -8.81
CA GLU A 139 -7.71 1.06 -8.29
C GLU A 139 -6.25 0.58 -8.20
N ARG A 140 -5.43 0.85 -9.22
CA ARG A 140 -4.00 0.49 -9.22
C ARG A 140 -3.23 1.21 -8.13
N LYS A 141 -3.53 2.48 -7.89
CA LYS A 141 -2.92 3.26 -6.80
C LYS A 141 -3.25 2.61 -5.45
N LEU A 142 -4.53 2.36 -5.16
CA LEU A 142 -4.97 1.70 -3.92
C LEU A 142 -4.38 0.30 -3.78
N ALA A 143 -4.31 -0.49 -4.86
CA ALA A 143 -3.72 -1.82 -4.83
C ALA A 143 -2.20 -1.78 -4.53
N ASN A 144 -1.50 -0.79 -5.06
CA ASN A 144 -0.09 -0.56 -4.73
C ASN A 144 0.06 -0.16 -3.26
N ASP A 145 -0.78 0.75 -2.76
CA ASP A 145 -0.75 1.18 -1.36
C ASP A 145 -1.02 0.00 -0.42
N LEU A 146 -2.04 -0.82 -0.70
CA LEU A 146 -2.31 -2.07 0.02
C LEU A 146 -1.12 -3.02 0.00
N LYS A 147 -0.48 -3.20 -1.16
CA LYS A 147 0.71 -4.06 -1.31
C LYS A 147 1.88 -3.56 -0.46
N HIS A 148 2.13 -2.25 -0.45
CA HIS A 148 3.15 -1.65 0.40
C HIS A 148 2.82 -1.87 1.87
N LEU A 149 1.56 -1.68 2.26
CA LEU A 149 1.12 -1.84 3.63
C LEU A 149 1.23 -3.28 4.14
N LEU A 150 0.84 -4.26 3.32
CA LEU A 150 1.04 -5.69 3.59
C LEU A 150 2.52 -6.04 3.78
N LYS A 151 3.40 -5.47 2.93
CA LYS A 151 4.84 -5.66 3.09
C LYS A 151 5.35 -5.08 4.40
N SER A 152 4.96 -3.85 4.75
CA SER A 152 5.35 -3.21 6.01
C SER A 152 4.87 -4.01 7.22
N TYR A 153 3.62 -4.48 7.19
CA TYR A 153 3.07 -5.29 8.27
C TYR A 153 3.78 -6.63 8.44
N ASN A 154 4.06 -7.32 7.33
CA ASN A 154 4.82 -8.58 7.36
C ASN A 154 6.27 -8.39 7.82
N TYR A 155 6.90 -7.29 7.39
CA TYR A 155 8.23 -6.92 7.86
C TYR A 155 8.24 -6.72 9.38
N LEU A 156 7.29 -5.95 9.91
CA LEU A 156 7.16 -5.71 11.35
C LEU A 156 6.98 -7.01 12.14
N LYS A 157 6.13 -7.94 11.66
CA LYS A 157 5.97 -9.27 12.27
C LYS A 157 7.30 -10.03 12.35
N MET A 158 8.03 -10.08 11.23
CA MET A 158 9.31 -10.78 11.14
C MET A 158 10.38 -10.14 12.03
N GLU A 159 10.48 -8.82 12.03
CA GLU A 159 11.45 -8.09 12.86
C GLU A 159 11.20 -8.35 14.33
N HIS A 160 9.94 -8.23 14.77
CA HIS A 160 9.57 -8.50 16.16
C HIS A 160 9.84 -9.94 16.58
N GLN A 161 9.52 -10.92 15.73
CA GLN A 161 9.84 -12.33 15.99
C GLN A 161 11.35 -12.55 16.15
N LYS A 162 12.18 -11.92 15.31
CA LYS A 162 13.64 -11.97 15.43
C LYS A 162 14.12 -11.35 16.75
N LYS A 163 13.56 -10.21 17.17
CA LYS A 163 13.93 -9.58 18.44
C LYS A 163 13.58 -10.47 19.64
N ILE A 164 12.37 -11.05 19.67
CA ILE A 164 11.96 -12.00 20.71
C ILE A 164 12.90 -13.20 20.75
N TYR A 165 13.20 -13.79 19.61
CA TYR A 165 14.10 -14.94 19.54
C TYR A 165 15.49 -14.63 20.12
N LYS A 166 16.04 -13.44 19.81
CA LYS A 166 17.30 -12.98 20.41
C LYS A 166 17.20 -12.88 21.93
N LEU A 167 16.15 -12.23 22.46
CA LEU A 167 15.94 -12.13 23.92
C LEU A 167 15.85 -13.50 24.58
N PHE A 168 15.04 -14.41 24.01
CA PHE A 168 14.89 -15.76 24.52
C PHE A 168 16.23 -16.51 24.55
N LYS A 169 17.02 -16.40 23.46
CA LYS A 169 18.35 -17.00 23.39
C LYS A 169 19.28 -16.44 24.48
N TYR A 170 19.29 -15.12 24.69
CA TYR A 170 20.09 -14.51 25.77
C TYR A 170 19.67 -15.00 27.15
N GLN A 171 18.36 -15.04 27.42
CA GLN A 171 17.82 -15.51 28.70
C GLN A 171 18.18 -16.98 28.95
N TYR A 172 18.11 -17.82 27.93
CA TYR A 172 18.53 -19.22 28.03
C TYR A 172 20.02 -19.36 28.38
N MET A 173 20.89 -18.58 27.73
CA MET A 173 22.33 -18.60 28.04
C MET A 173 22.64 -18.13 29.46
N LEU A 174 21.94 -17.11 29.96
CA LEU A 174 22.07 -16.63 31.35
C LEU A 174 21.60 -17.69 32.35
N SER A 175 20.47 -18.33 32.08
CA SER A 175 19.94 -19.40 32.93
C SER A 175 20.90 -20.57 33.02
N LYS A 176 21.49 -20.99 31.89
CA LYS A 176 22.49 -22.08 31.87
C LYS A 176 23.72 -21.74 32.72
N LYS A 177 24.30 -20.55 32.52
CA LYS A 177 25.46 -20.09 33.32
C LYS A 177 25.16 -20.04 34.82
N ARG A 178 23.94 -19.63 35.21
CA ARG A 178 23.54 -19.58 36.63
C ARG A 178 23.47 -20.98 37.25
N ILE A 179 22.99 -21.97 36.51
CA ILE A 179 22.95 -23.37 36.96
C ILE A 179 24.37 -23.89 37.17
N ASP A 180 25.27 -23.62 36.21
CA ASP A 180 26.67 -24.04 36.29
C ASP A 180 27.40 -23.41 37.51
N LEU A 181 27.15 -22.13 37.81
CA LEU A 181 27.67 -21.48 39.02
C LEU A 181 27.11 -22.08 40.30
N ASN A 182 25.80 -22.30 40.38
CA ASN A 182 25.19 -22.86 41.59
C ASN A 182 25.76 -24.25 41.91
N LEU A 183 26.00 -25.09 40.90
CA LEU A 183 26.65 -26.40 41.06
C LEU A 183 28.09 -26.31 41.58
N LEU A 184 28.83 -25.26 41.21
CA LEU A 184 30.20 -25.02 41.69
C LEU A 184 30.28 -24.56 43.16
N PHE A 185 29.23 -23.91 43.68
CA PHE A 185 29.16 -23.43 45.08
C PHE A 185 28.29 -24.33 45.98
N SER A 186 27.91 -25.52 45.50
CA SER A 186 27.13 -26.52 46.26
C SER A 186 27.99 -27.55 47.03
N PHE A 187 29.31 -27.36 47.06
CA PHE A 187 30.29 -28.17 47.80
C PHE A 187 30.97 -27.31 48.87
#